data_AF-A0A418Q7U1-F1
#
_entry.id   AF-A0A418Q7U1-F1
#
_cell.length_a   1.000
_cell.length_b   1.000
_cell.length_c   1.000
_cell.angle_alpha   90.00
_cell.angle_beta   90.00
_cell.angle_gamma   90.00
#
_symmetry.space_group_name_H-M   'P 1'
#
loop_
_entity.id
_entity.type
_entity.pdbx_description
1 polymer ?
#
loop_
_entity_poly.entity_id
_entity_poly.type
_entity_poly.pdbx_seq_one_letter_code
_entity_poly.pdbx_strand_id
1 'polypeptide(L)'
;LRAEYAGQPDTDELQRLARTFRVSTLVVLKRIFDLGGMTWDDYQRRYQEEKDRVIAIFERQKKKSGGGDFYKTQRRRLSPSFIRAVYTSTMSGETSFRDGYELLGTRSHETFMRLGKEDGPA
;
A
#
# COMPACT_ATOMS: atom_id res chain seq x y z
N LEU A 1 17.74 -0.34 -19.77
CA LEU A 1 18.08 -1.76 -19.45
C LEU A 1 19.37 -2.24 -20.10
N ARG A 2 19.51 -2.30 -21.45
CA ARG A 2 20.75 -2.80 -22.09
C ARG A 2 22.04 -2.11 -21.63
N ALA A 3 22.02 -0.80 -21.41
CA ALA A 3 23.18 -0.04 -20.95
C ALA A 3 23.44 -0.14 -19.44
N GLU A 4 22.47 -0.61 -18.67
CA GLU A 4 22.55 -0.64 -17.20
C GLU A 4 22.74 -2.04 -16.63
N TYR A 5 22.47 -3.09 -17.39
CA TYR A 5 22.55 -4.47 -16.92
C TYR A 5 24.01 -4.91 -16.84
N ALA A 6 24.47 -5.27 -15.64
CA ALA A 6 25.85 -5.68 -15.37
C ALA A 6 26.19 -7.12 -15.83
N GLY A 7 25.28 -7.81 -16.52
CA GLY A 7 25.51 -9.14 -17.09
C GLY A 7 25.18 -10.32 -16.16
N GLN A 8 24.96 -10.06 -14.87
CA GLN A 8 24.53 -11.08 -13.91
C GLN A 8 23.13 -10.75 -13.34
N PRO A 9 22.13 -11.62 -13.51
CA PRO A 9 20.77 -11.36 -13.03
C PRO A 9 20.59 -11.83 -11.60
N ASP A 10 21.45 -11.35 -10.69
CA ASP A 10 21.32 -11.63 -9.26
C ASP A 10 20.19 -10.83 -8.62
N THR A 11 19.86 -11.18 -7.38
CA THR A 11 18.73 -10.58 -6.66
C THR A 11 18.89 -9.07 -6.42
N ASP A 12 20.11 -8.58 -6.25
CA ASP A 12 20.36 -7.17 -5.94
C ASP A 12 20.33 -6.31 -7.20
N GLU A 13 20.86 -6.81 -8.30
CA GLU A 13 20.76 -6.20 -9.63
C GLU A 13 19.31 -6.14 -10.10
N LEU A 14 18.54 -7.22 -9.91
CA LEU A 14 17.10 -7.22 -10.22
C LEU A 14 16.36 -6.16 -9.40
N GLN A 15 16.67 -6.01 -8.12
CA GLN A 15 16.07 -4.96 -7.28
C GLN A 15 16.50 -3.55 -7.69
N ARG A 16 17.77 -3.35 -8.03
CA ARG A 16 18.29 -2.06 -8.49
C ARG A 16 17.60 -1.62 -9.77
N LEU A 17 17.50 -2.53 -10.75
CA LEU A 17 16.80 -2.29 -12.01
C LEU A 17 15.30 -2.07 -11.80
N ALA A 18 14.66 -2.86 -10.93
CA ALA A 18 13.25 -2.69 -10.58
C ALA A 18 12.96 -1.29 -9.99
N ARG A 19 13.82 -0.80 -9.09
CA ARG A 19 13.71 0.56 -8.51
C ARG A 19 13.95 1.65 -9.55
N THR A 20 14.95 1.47 -10.41
CA THR A 20 15.33 2.46 -11.43
C THR A 20 14.23 2.61 -12.49
N PHE A 21 13.73 1.49 -13.01
CA PHE A 21 12.69 1.48 -14.04
C PHE A 21 11.26 1.48 -13.50
N ARG A 22 11.08 1.44 -12.16
CA ARG A 22 9.77 1.41 -11.47
C ARG A 22 8.87 0.25 -11.92
N VAL A 23 9.47 -0.92 -12.10
CA VAL A 23 8.78 -2.17 -12.49
C VAL A 23 9.08 -3.28 -11.49
N SER A 24 8.37 -4.41 -11.57
CA SER A 24 8.68 -5.57 -10.73
C SER A 24 9.95 -6.29 -11.17
N THR A 25 10.59 -7.01 -10.25
CA THR A 25 11.75 -7.87 -10.53
C THR A 25 11.44 -8.96 -11.57
N LEU A 26 10.21 -9.49 -11.60
CA LEU A 26 9.74 -10.42 -12.63
C LEU A 26 9.72 -9.79 -14.03
N VAL A 27 9.31 -8.52 -14.15
CA VAL A 27 9.35 -7.78 -15.42
C VAL A 27 10.78 -7.54 -15.86
N VAL A 28 11.69 -7.24 -14.92
CA VAL A 28 13.13 -7.12 -15.22
C VAL A 28 13.67 -8.44 -15.76
N LEU A 29 13.39 -9.58 -15.11
CA LEU A 29 13.80 -10.91 -15.58
C LEU A 29 13.30 -11.20 -17.00
N LYS A 30 12.02 -10.95 -17.26
CA LYS A 30 11.44 -11.12 -18.61
C LYS A 30 12.16 -10.24 -19.63
N ARG A 31 12.50 -9.00 -19.26
CA ARG A 31 13.19 -8.08 -20.15
C ARG A 31 14.64 -8.49 -20.43
N ILE A 32 15.35 -9.03 -19.44
CA ILE A 32 16.72 -9.56 -19.65
C ILE A 32 16.67 -10.75 -20.62
N PHE A 33 15.71 -11.67 -20.44
CA PHE A 33 15.48 -12.78 -21.37
C PHE A 33 15.16 -12.29 -22.80
N ASP A 34 14.23 -11.34 -22.94
CA ASP A 34 13.85 -10.79 -24.26
C ASP A 34 15.03 -10.13 -25.00
N LEU A 35 16.06 -9.70 -24.27
CA LEU A 35 17.27 -9.09 -24.81
C LEU A 35 18.38 -10.10 -25.12
N GLY A 36 18.14 -11.40 -24.88
CA GLY A 36 19.10 -12.49 -25.09
C GLY A 36 20.09 -12.66 -23.94
N GLY A 37 19.82 -12.09 -22.76
CA GLY A 37 20.73 -12.13 -21.61
C GLY A 37 20.73 -13.44 -20.82
N MET A 38 19.91 -14.42 -21.20
CA MET A 38 19.78 -15.73 -20.54
C MET A 38 19.12 -16.76 -21.46
N THR A 39 19.38 -18.05 -21.21
CA THR A 39 18.70 -19.15 -21.89
C THR A 39 17.27 -19.31 -21.35
N TRP A 40 16.43 -20.06 -22.06
CA TRP A 40 15.07 -20.36 -21.62
C TRP A 40 15.05 -21.10 -20.27
N ASP A 41 15.90 -22.11 -20.09
CA ASP A 41 15.97 -22.87 -18.84
C ASP A 41 16.43 -22.01 -17.66
N ASP A 42 17.42 -21.14 -17.87
CA ASP A 42 17.89 -20.22 -16.82
C ASP A 42 16.82 -19.19 -16.47
N TYR A 43 16.09 -18.68 -17.47
CA TYR A 43 14.94 -17.81 -17.26
C TYR A 43 13.85 -18.50 -16.43
N GLN A 44 13.44 -19.73 -16.79
CA GLN A 44 12.38 -20.44 -16.06
C GLN A 44 12.75 -20.68 -14.60
N ARG A 45 13.99 -21.14 -14.35
CA ARG A 45 14.49 -21.39 -12.99
C ARG A 45 14.46 -20.11 -12.15
N ARG A 46 15.07 -19.03 -12.66
CA ARG A 46 15.13 -17.73 -11.97
C ARG A 46 13.77 -17.09 -11.77
N TYR A 47 12.87 -17.22 -12.74
CA TYR A 47 11.50 -16.72 -12.64
C TYR A 47 10.76 -17.38 -11.49
N GLN A 48 10.90 -18.71 -11.35
CA GLN A 48 10.23 -19.46 -10.28
C GLN A 48 10.81 -19.09 -8.91
N GLU A 49 12.14 -19.04 -8.77
CA GLU A 49 12.82 -18.60 -7.54
C GLU A 49 12.37 -17.19 -7.10
N GLU A 50 12.34 -16.24 -8.03
CA GLU A 50 11.94 -14.86 -7.72
C GLU A 50 10.44 -14.74 -7.43
N LYS A 51 9.59 -15.50 -8.14
CA LYS A 51 8.15 -15.56 -7.88
C LYS A 51 7.87 -16.04 -6.46
N ASP A 52 8.52 -17.13 -6.04
CA ASP A 52 8.32 -17.70 -4.70
C ASP A 52 8.80 -16.73 -3.61
N ARG A 53 9.92 -16.04 -3.84
CA ARG A 53 10.41 -14.98 -2.96
C ARG A 53 9.41 -13.83 -2.85
N VAL A 54 8.89 -13.33 -3.97
CA VAL A 54 7.92 -12.22 -3.99
C VAL A 54 6.63 -12.62 -3.26
N ILE A 55 6.11 -13.82 -3.50
CA ILE A 55 4.93 -14.34 -2.79
C ILE A 55 5.19 -14.41 -1.29
N ALA A 56 6.34 -14.96 -0.85
CA ALA A 56 6.68 -15.04 0.56
C ALA A 56 6.77 -13.66 1.23
N ILE A 57 7.26 -12.64 0.52
CA ILE A 57 7.25 -11.25 1.02
C ILE A 57 5.82 -10.74 1.20
N PHE A 58 4.96 -10.92 0.19
CA PHE A 58 3.56 -10.53 0.26
C PHE A 58 2.81 -11.24 1.38
N GLU A 59 3.04 -12.54 1.59
CA GLU A 59 2.42 -13.30 2.67
C GLU A 59 2.88 -12.83 4.05
N ARG A 60 4.18 -12.54 4.22
CA ARG A 60 4.70 -11.95 5.46
C ARG A 60 4.10 -10.58 5.74
N GLN A 61 3.90 -9.77 4.70
CA GLN A 61 3.23 -8.47 4.82
C GLN A 61 1.75 -8.64 5.18
N LYS A 62 1.03 -9.55 4.52
CA LYS A 62 -0.37 -9.87 4.84
C LYS A 62 -0.55 -10.37 6.27
N LYS A 63 0.36 -11.23 6.76
CA LYS A 63 0.34 -11.70 8.16
C LYS A 63 0.55 -10.55 9.15
N LYS A 64 1.23 -9.47 8.76
CA LYS A 64 1.41 -8.26 9.57
C LYS A 64 0.26 -7.26 9.44
N SER A 65 -0.44 -7.20 8.31
CA SER A 65 -1.59 -6.31 8.09
C SER A 65 -2.90 -7.09 8.25
N GLY A 66 -3.48 -7.07 9.45
CA GLY A 66 -4.86 -7.51 9.64
C GLY A 66 -5.81 -6.56 8.89
N GLY A 67 -6.57 -7.07 7.92
CA GLY A 67 -7.68 -6.38 7.26
C GLY A 67 -7.38 -4.98 6.70
N GLY A 68 -8.46 -4.24 6.42
CA GLY A 68 -8.38 -2.80 6.13
C GLY A 68 -8.33 -2.00 7.43
N ASP A 69 -7.54 -0.92 7.43
CA ASP A 69 -7.56 0.05 8.53
C ASP A 69 -8.81 0.92 8.40
N PHE A 70 -9.74 0.78 9.34
CA PHE A 70 -11.02 1.50 9.36
C PHE A 70 -10.81 3.01 9.24
N TYR A 71 -9.88 3.60 10.01
CA TYR A 71 -9.64 5.04 10.03
C TYR A 71 -9.08 5.53 8.70
N LYS A 72 -8.11 4.80 8.12
CA LYS A 72 -7.60 5.10 6.76
C LYS A 72 -8.68 4.99 5.69
N THR A 73 -9.59 4.04 5.84
CA THR A 73 -10.70 3.84 4.90
C THR A 73 -11.73 4.95 5.04
N GLN A 74 -12.09 5.35 6.26
CA GLN A 74 -13.01 6.45 6.52
C GLN A 74 -12.44 7.77 6.00
N ARG A 75 -11.16 8.07 6.23
CA ARG A 75 -10.52 9.29 5.72
C ARG A 75 -10.46 9.38 4.19
N ARG A 76 -10.46 8.24 3.50
CA ARG A 76 -10.58 8.20 2.02
C ARG A 76 -12.02 8.39 1.56
N ARG A 77 -13.01 7.93 2.34
CA ARG A 77 -14.45 8.07 2.04
C ARG A 77 -14.98 9.46 2.40
N LEU A 78 -14.51 10.01 3.50
CA LEU A 78 -14.93 11.25 4.13
C LEU A 78 -13.72 12.17 4.14
N SER A 79 -13.79 13.28 3.41
CA SER A 79 -12.67 14.23 3.33
C SER A 79 -12.23 14.71 4.73
N PRO A 80 -10.94 15.03 4.95
CA PRO A 80 -10.47 15.53 6.25
C PRO A 80 -11.22 16.80 6.71
N SER A 81 -11.57 17.69 5.77
CA SER A 81 -12.34 18.90 6.07
C SER A 81 -13.77 18.59 6.55
N PHE A 82 -14.41 17.57 5.97
CA PHE A 82 -15.73 17.14 6.40
C PHE A 82 -15.70 16.51 7.80
N ILE A 83 -14.74 15.63 8.05
CA ILE A 83 -14.53 15.01 9.37
C ILE A 83 -14.37 16.10 10.43
N ARG A 84 -13.51 17.09 10.18
CA ARG A 84 -13.27 18.21 11.08
C ARG A 84 -14.50 19.08 11.31
N ALA A 85 -15.26 19.40 10.26
CA ALA A 85 -16.45 20.24 10.37
C ALA A 85 -17.52 19.56 11.25
N VAL A 86 -17.82 18.29 10.98
CA VAL A 86 -18.79 17.51 11.77
C VAL A 86 -18.30 17.37 13.22
N TYR A 87 -17.02 17.01 13.42
CA TYR A 87 -16.46 16.89 14.77
C TYR A 87 -16.59 18.18 15.58
N THR A 88 -16.21 19.32 14.99
CA THR A 88 -16.26 20.62 15.67
C THR A 88 -17.71 21.02 16.01
N SER A 89 -18.64 20.84 15.06
CA SER A 89 -20.07 21.12 15.24
C SER A 89 -20.71 20.24 16.31
N THR A 90 -20.31 18.97 16.40
CA THR A 90 -20.77 18.08 17.48
C THR A 90 -20.21 18.49 18.84
N MET A 91 -18.96 18.97 18.88
CA MET A 91 -18.34 19.42 20.13
C MET A 91 -18.85 20.77 20.62
N SER A 92 -19.27 21.66 19.72
CA SER A 92 -19.94 22.92 20.09
C SER A 92 -21.40 22.74 20.50
N GLY A 93 -21.99 21.55 20.26
CA GLY A 93 -23.38 21.25 20.57
C GLY A 93 -24.38 21.68 19.49
N GLU A 94 -23.90 22.19 18.35
CA GLU A 94 -24.74 22.53 17.18
C GLU A 94 -25.27 21.28 16.46
N THR A 95 -24.52 20.18 16.53
CA THR A 95 -24.93 18.87 16.02
C THR A 95 -24.99 17.87 17.16
N SER A 96 -26.06 17.08 17.24
CA SER A 96 -26.15 16.04 18.26
C SER A 96 -25.09 14.95 18.03
N PHE A 97 -24.64 14.27 19.08
CA PHE A 97 -23.72 13.14 18.92
C PHE A 97 -24.29 12.04 18.03
N ARG A 98 -25.61 11.83 18.06
CA ARG A 98 -26.28 10.85 17.21
C ARG A 98 -26.08 11.18 15.74
N ASP A 99 -26.32 12.43 15.36
CA ASP A 99 -26.17 12.88 13.97
C ASP A 99 -24.69 12.92 13.58
N GLY A 100 -23.80 13.32 14.49
CA GLY A 100 -22.34 13.27 14.27
C GLY A 100 -21.84 11.85 13.98
N TYR A 101 -22.37 10.85 14.70
CA TYR A 101 -22.03 9.45 14.47
C TYR A 101 -22.52 8.96 13.13
N GLU A 102 -23.74 9.32 12.74
CA GLU A 102 -24.33 8.96 11.46
C GLU A 102 -23.55 9.58 10.29
N LEU A 103 -23.24 10.88 10.39
CA LEU A 103 -22.48 11.63 9.40
C LEU A 103 -21.06 11.09 9.21
N LEU A 104 -20.39 10.67 10.29
CA LEU A 104 -19.05 10.09 10.22
C LEU A 104 -19.02 8.56 10.06
N GLY A 105 -20.19 7.91 9.99
CA GLY A 105 -20.30 6.46 9.87
C GLY A 105 -19.68 5.69 11.05
N THR A 106 -19.65 6.29 12.23
CA THR A 106 -19.09 5.69 13.45
C THR A 106 -20.19 5.10 14.30
N ARG A 107 -19.96 3.92 14.91
CA ARG A 107 -20.96 3.25 15.75
C ARG A 107 -20.77 3.47 17.25
N SER A 108 -19.62 4.03 17.67
CA SER A 108 -19.31 4.27 19.07
C SER A 108 -18.72 5.66 19.27
N HIS A 109 -18.95 6.20 20.47
CA HIS A 109 -18.38 7.48 20.89
C HIS A 109 -16.85 7.48 20.80
N GLU A 110 -16.19 6.41 21.23
CA GLU A 110 -14.73 6.28 21.16
C GLU A 110 -14.21 6.39 19.71
N THR A 111 -14.87 5.70 18.77
CA THR A 111 -14.49 5.74 17.35
C THR A 111 -14.67 7.14 16.78
N PHE A 112 -15.78 7.80 17.12
CA PHE A 112 -16.05 9.19 16.73
C PHE A 112 -14.98 10.14 17.27
N MET A 113 -14.68 10.07 18.57
CA MET A 113 -13.69 10.92 19.22
C MET A 113 -12.29 10.69 18.65
N ARG A 114 -11.93 9.46 18.34
CA ARG A 114 -10.64 9.13 17.73
C ARG A 114 -10.54 9.67 16.30
N LEU A 115 -11.56 9.43 15.47
CA LEU A 115 -11.60 9.93 14.09
C LEU A 115 -11.54 11.46 14.05
N GLY A 116 -12.26 12.12 14.97
CA GLY A 116 -12.25 13.57 15.12
C GLY A 116 -10.93 14.14 15.65
N LYS A 117 -10.23 13.44 16.55
CA LYS A 117 -8.91 13.88 17.07
C LYS A 117 -7.78 13.71 16.06
N GLU A 118 -7.83 12.68 15.21
CA GLU A 118 -6.80 12.45 14.19
C GLU A 118 -6.86 13.50 13.05
N ASP A 119 -8.02 14.11 12.81
CA ASP A 119 -8.23 15.13 11.76
C ASP A 119 -8.72 16.51 12.30
N GLY A 120 -8.80 16.66 13.63
CA GLY A 120 -9.25 17.86 14.31
C GLY A 120 -8.20 18.99 14.35
N PRO A 121 -8.57 20.21 14.75
CA PRO A 121 -7.57 21.25 15.00
C PRO A 121 -6.58 20.83 16.10
N ALA A 122 -5.32 21.21 15.92
CA ALA A 122 -4.30 21.18 16.97
C ALA A 122 -4.68 22.08 18.16
#